data_AF-A0A938FPG5-F1
#
_entry.id   AF-A0A938FPG5-F1
#
_cell.length_a   1.000
_cell.length_b   1.000
_cell.length_c   1.000
_cell.angle_alpha   90.00
_cell.angle_beta   90.00
_cell.angle_gamma   90.00
#
_symmetry.space_group_name_H-M   'P 1'
#
loop_
_entity.id
_entity.type
_entity.pdbx_description
1 polymer ?
#
loop_
_entity_poly.entity_id
_entity_poly.type
_entity_poly.pdbx_seq_one_letter_code
_entity_poly.pdbx_strand_id
1 'polypeptide(L)' 'MPRPSRGPRLGSGPAHEKLLLRTLAEQLFENGKVRTTEAKARRLRP' A
#
# COMPACT_ATOMS: atom_id res chain seq x y z
N MET A 1 14.54 -5.45 6.81
CA MET A 1 14.18 -4.48 5.75
C MET A 1 13.26 -5.18 4.76
N PRO A 2 12.09 -4.62 4.38
CA PRO A 2 11.21 -5.26 3.41
C PRO A 2 11.96 -5.49 2.10
N ARG A 3 11.80 -6.67 1.49
CA ARG A 3 12.45 -7.00 0.22
C ARG A 3 11.92 -6.05 -0.85
N PRO A 4 12.79 -5.51 -1.74
CA PRO A 4 12.34 -4.70 -2.86
C PRO A 4 11.26 -5.44 -3.65
N SER A 5 10.12 -4.79 -3.86
CA SER A 5 9.02 -5.39 -4.63
C SER A 5 9.47 -5.60 -6.08
N ARG A 6 9.19 -6.79 -6.63
CA ARG A 6 9.37 -7.07 -8.05
C ARG A 6 8.15 -6.61 -8.83
N GLY A 7 8.37 -6.08 -10.03
CA GLY A 7 7.31 -5.66 -10.96
C GLY A 7 6.83 -4.21 -10.81
N PRO A 8 5.77 -3.83 -11.55
CA PRO A 8 5.25 -2.46 -11.57
C PRO A 8 4.79 -1.99 -10.19
N ARG A 9 5.14 -0.74 -9.86
CA ARG A 9 4.76 -0.08 -8.61
C ARG A 9 3.27 0.28 -8.59
N LEU A 10 2.71 0.52 -7.42
CA LEU A 10 1.37 1.12 -7.33
C LEU A 10 1.43 2.60 -7.71
N GLY A 11 0.55 3.04 -8.61
CA GLY A 11 0.46 4.44 -9.03
C GLY A 11 1.54 4.83 -10.04
N SER A 12 1.92 6.10 -10.05
CA SER A 12 2.76 6.72 -11.09
C SER A 12 4.26 6.65 -10.83
N GLY A 13 4.71 6.13 -9.68
CA GLY A 13 6.13 6.06 -9.36
C GLY A 13 6.41 5.71 -7.89
N PRO A 14 7.69 5.64 -7.48
CA PRO A 14 8.09 5.21 -6.13
C PRO A 14 7.62 6.15 -5.02
N ALA A 15 7.55 7.45 -5.28
CA ALA A 15 7.04 8.43 -4.32
C ALA A 15 5.52 8.26 -4.13
N HIS A 16 4.77 8.12 -5.23
CA HIS A 16 3.33 7.92 -5.19
C HIS A 16 2.98 6.59 -4.51
N GLU A 17 3.69 5.50 -4.79
CA GLU A 17 3.46 4.21 -4.13
C GLU A 17 3.56 4.32 -2.60
N LYS A 18 4.58 5.02 -2.10
CA LYS A 18 4.76 5.25 -0.65
C LYS A 18 3.61 6.05 -0.05
N LEU A 19 3.21 7.15 -0.69
CA LEU A 19 2.08 7.97 -0.23
C LEU A 19 0.79 7.15 -0.20
N LEU A 20 0.53 6.37 -1.25
CA LEU A 20 -0.67 5.56 -1.37
C LEU A 20 -0.74 4.48 -0.28
N LEU A 21 0.36 3.78 -0.02
CA LEU A 21 0.41 2.77 1.06
C LEU A 21 0.28 3.41 2.44
N ARG A 22 0.88 4.59 2.66
CA ARG A 22 0.75 5.34 3.91
C ARG A 22 -0.71 5.71 4.19
N THR A 23 -1.39 6.32 3.24
CA THR A 23 -2.79 6.73 3.42
C THR A 23 -3.71 5.52 3.63
N LEU A 24 -3.45 4.38 2.97
CA LEU A 24 -4.21 3.14 3.22
C LEU A 24 -3.97 2.56 4.61
N ALA A 25 -2.75 2.67 5.14
CA ALA A 25 -2.43 2.23 6.50
C ALA A 25 -3.15 3.11 7.54
N GLU A 26 -3.10 4.44 7.37
CA GLU A 26 -3.82 5.41 8.22
C GLU A 26 -5.32 5.09 8.26
N GLN A 27 -5.95 4.92 7.09
CA GLN A 27 -7.38 4.55 7.00
C GLN A 27 -7.68 3.19 7.66
N LEU A 28 -6.77 2.22 7.60
CA LEU A 28 -6.94 0.92 8.23
C LEU A 28 -6.89 1.01 9.75
N PHE A 29 -6.01 1.83 10.29
CA PHE A 29 -5.92 2.05 11.74
C PHE A 29 -7.11 2.84 12.28
N GLU A 30 -7.59 3.86 11.55
CA GLU A 30 -8.74 4.66 11.96
C GLU A 30 -10.05 3.89 11.91
N ASN A 31 -10.29 3.13 10.83
CA ASN A 31 -11.58 2.50 10.57
C ASN A 31 -11.62 1.01 10.94
N GLY A 32 -10.49 0.41 11.29
CA GLY A 32 -10.35 -1.03 11.56
C GLY A 32 -10.50 -1.95 10.33
N LYS A 33 -11.02 -1.44 9.20
CA LYS A 33 -11.16 -2.16 7.94
C LYS A 33 -11.15 -1.20 6.75
N VAL A 34 -10.49 -1.60 5.66
CA VAL A 34 -10.49 -0.85 4.39
C VAL A 34 -10.84 -1.78 3.23
N ARG A 35 -11.77 -1.36 2.37
CA ARG A 35 -12.05 -2.03 1.10
C ARG A 35 -11.14 -1.45 0.02
N THR A 36 -10.18 -2.24 -0.45
CA THR A 36 -9.22 -1.83 -1.49
C THR A 36 -9.00 -2.96 -2.49
N THR A 37 -8.23 -2.70 -3.55
CA THR A 37 -7.89 -3.75 -4.51
C THR A 37 -6.95 -4.79 -3.90
N GLU A 38 -7.00 -6.02 -4.38
CA GLU A 38 -6.19 -7.10 -3.83
C GLU A 38 -4.69 -6.78 -3.87
N ALA A 39 -4.21 -6.18 -4.97
CA ALA A 39 -2.80 -5.77 -5.11
C ALA A 39 -2.37 -4.75 -4.05
N LYS A 40 -3.23 -3.78 -3.72
CA LYS A 40 -3.01 -2.81 -2.64
C LYS A 40 -3.00 -3.49 -1.28
N ALA A 41 -3.97 -4.39 -1.03
CA ALA A 41 -4.06 -5.12 0.22
C ALA A 41 -2.86 -6.04 0.47
N ARG A 42 -2.37 -6.75 -0.57
CA ARG A 42 -1.18 -7.61 -0.47
C ARG A 42 0.09 -6.82 -0.15
N ARG A 43 0.24 -5.60 -0.70
CA ARG A 43 1.39 -4.71 -0.42
C ARG A 43 1.32 -3.99 0.92
N LEU A 44 0.12 -3.80 1.48
CA LEU A 44 -0.07 -3.19 2.80
C LEU A 44 0.31 -4.14 3.95
N ARG A 45 0.30 -5.45 3.69
CA ARG A 45 0.74 -6.46 4.66
C ARG A 45 2.28 -6.49 4.73
N PRO A 46 2.87 -6.61 5.93
CA PRO A 46 4.32 -6.63 6.12
C PRO A 46 5.00 -7.86 5.49
#